data_AF-A0A9P6E2W5-F1
#
_entry.id   AF-A0A9P6E2W5-F1
#
_cell.length_a   1.000
_cell.length_b   1.000
_cell.length_c   1.000
_cell.angle_alpha   90.00
_cell.angle_beta   90.00
_cell.angle_gamma   90.00
#
_symmetry.space_group_name_H-M   'P 1'
#
loop_
_entity.id
_entity.type
_entity.pdbx_description
1 polymer ?
#
loop_
_entity_poly.entity_id
_entity_poly.type
_entity_poly.pdbx_seq_one_letter_code
_entity_poly.pdbx_strand_id
1 'polypeptide(L)'
;MILNIRKSEPQKGGRNLYIFWKVWEVFNQNRISTLTINQLRFTHTSKFTMSSTRQAGGFKAAMHNPNVTEEGKQAAAEKLQNLKQSGELESTTASRTEGKNEGNVIGGYKATLKNPNVSEEAKDHAKEILEEHGVDA
;
A
#
# COMPACT_ATOMS: atom_id res chain seq x y z
N MET A 1 -17.11 -36.93 -18.62
CA MET A 1 -17.07 -37.77 -19.84
C MET A 1 -15.89 -37.27 -20.67
N ILE A 2 -14.73 -37.94 -20.56
CA ILE A 2 -13.46 -37.47 -21.15
C ILE A 2 -13.38 -38.02 -22.57
N LEU A 3 -13.42 -37.14 -23.57
CA LEU A 3 -13.30 -37.50 -24.99
C LEU A 3 -11.83 -37.76 -25.33
N ASN A 4 -11.52 -39.03 -25.58
CA ASN A 4 -10.25 -39.49 -26.15
C ASN A 4 -10.12 -38.99 -27.60
N ILE A 5 -9.30 -37.96 -27.80
CA ILE A 5 -8.91 -37.52 -29.15
C ILE A 5 -7.66 -38.30 -29.57
N ARG A 6 -7.84 -39.24 -30.52
CA ARG A 6 -6.75 -39.99 -31.17
C ARG A 6 -5.77 -39.02 -31.85
N LYS A 7 -4.49 -39.07 -31.50
CA LYS A 7 -3.39 -38.52 -32.31
C LYS A 7 -3.25 -39.37 -33.57
N SER A 8 -3.60 -38.83 -34.73
CA SER A 8 -3.21 -39.40 -36.02
C SER A 8 -1.90 -38.77 -36.48
N GLU A 9 -0.82 -39.55 -36.50
CA GLU A 9 0.46 -39.16 -37.11
C GLU A 9 0.37 -39.24 -38.65
N PRO A 10 0.84 -38.24 -39.40
CA PRO A 10 0.89 -38.33 -40.85
C PRO A 10 2.15 -39.07 -41.33
N GLN A 11 1.95 -40.02 -42.25
CA GLN A 11 2.98 -40.82 -42.91
C GLN A 11 3.86 -39.97 -43.85
N LYS A 12 5.17 -40.20 -43.80
CA LYS A 12 6.21 -39.47 -44.55
C LYS A 12 6.25 -39.93 -46.01
N GLY A 13 6.04 -39.00 -46.94
CA GLY A 13 6.28 -39.24 -48.37
C GLY A 13 6.35 -37.95 -49.19
N GLY A 14 7.52 -37.69 -49.80
CA GLY A 14 7.64 -36.86 -51.01
C GLY A 14 7.77 -35.35 -50.83
N ARG A 15 9.03 -34.86 -50.85
CA ARG A 15 9.59 -33.59 -51.40
C ARG A 15 8.88 -32.23 -51.18
N ASN A 16 7.74 -32.15 -50.52
CA ASN A 16 7.00 -30.91 -50.25
C ASN A 16 6.82 -30.64 -48.74
N LEU A 17 7.47 -31.44 -47.88
CA LEU A 17 7.41 -31.28 -46.43
C LEU A 17 8.22 -30.08 -45.91
N TYR A 18 9.27 -29.62 -46.61
CA TYR A 18 10.10 -28.53 -46.09
C TYR A 18 9.39 -27.17 -46.19
N ILE A 19 8.61 -26.94 -47.26
CA ILE A 19 7.79 -25.74 -47.41
C ILE A 19 6.62 -25.77 -46.43
N PHE A 20 5.95 -26.93 -46.28
CA PHE A 20 4.88 -27.07 -45.28
C PHE A 20 5.41 -26.90 -43.85
N TRP A 21 6.62 -27.39 -43.56
CA TRP A 21 7.29 -27.21 -42.26
C TRP A 21 7.68 -25.75 -42.01
N LYS A 22 8.27 -25.05 -42.99
CA LYS A 22 8.57 -23.61 -42.89
C LYS A 22 7.32 -22.73 -42.78
N VAL A 23 6.26 -23.04 -43.54
CA VAL A 23 4.98 -22.31 -43.48
C VAL A 23 4.27 -22.56 -42.16
N TRP A 24 4.30 -23.80 -41.65
CA TRP A 24 3.79 -24.13 -40.32
C TRP A 24 4.64 -23.51 -39.21
N GLU A 25 5.96 -23.45 -39.35
CA GLU A 25 6.89 -22.80 -38.43
C GLU A 25 6.64 -21.28 -38.38
N VAL A 26 6.49 -20.61 -39.53
CA VAL A 26 6.14 -19.18 -39.60
C VAL A 26 4.74 -18.91 -39.03
N PHE A 27 3.76 -19.78 -39.28
CA PHE A 27 2.41 -19.66 -38.73
C PHE A 27 2.36 -19.92 -37.21
N ASN A 28 3.21 -20.82 -36.72
CA ASN A 28 3.35 -21.13 -35.29
C ASN A 28 4.15 -20.05 -34.54
N GLN A 29 5.13 -19.39 -35.18
CA GLN A 29 5.86 -18.25 -34.60
C GLN A 29 4.99 -16.98 -34.56
N ASN A 30 4.19 -16.71 -35.60
CA ASN A 30 3.31 -15.52 -35.66
C ASN A 30 2.01 -15.66 -34.86
N ARG A 31 1.71 -16.82 -34.28
CA ARG A 31 0.69 -16.99 -33.22
C ARG A 31 1.20 -16.61 -31.83
N ILE A 32 2.49 -16.28 -31.68
CA ILE A 32 3.10 -15.88 -30.39
C ILE A 32 3.34 -14.35 -30.32
N SER A 33 3.02 -13.57 -31.36
CA SER A 33 3.30 -12.13 -31.38
C SER A 33 2.10 -11.20 -31.09
N THR A 34 0.85 -11.65 -31.21
CA THR A 34 -0.33 -10.82 -30.84
C THR A 34 -0.87 -11.07 -29.43
N LEU A 35 -0.42 -12.14 -28.75
CA LEU A 35 -0.77 -12.41 -27.35
C LEU A 35 0.29 -11.93 -26.34
N THR A 36 1.50 -11.61 -26.79
CA THR A 36 2.61 -11.27 -25.86
C THR A 36 2.82 -9.76 -25.71
N ILE A 37 2.46 -8.93 -26.71
CA ILE A 37 2.58 -7.47 -26.60
C ILE A 37 1.49 -6.86 -25.70
N ASN A 38 0.33 -7.51 -25.58
CA ASN A 38 -0.71 -7.07 -24.63
C ASN A 38 -0.47 -7.53 -23.18
N GLN A 39 0.47 -8.45 -22.94
CA GLN A 39 0.84 -8.88 -21.58
C GLN A 39 1.93 -8.00 -20.95
N LEU A 40 2.60 -7.16 -21.74
CA LEU A 40 3.61 -6.20 -21.26
C LEU A 40 3.10 -4.76 -21.13
N ARG A 41 1.78 -4.58 -21.05
CA ARG A 41 1.17 -3.41 -20.38
C ARG A 41 0.24 -3.87 -19.26
N PHE A 42 0.72 -4.80 -18.44
CA PHE A 42 0.23 -4.81 -17.07
C PHE A 42 0.79 -3.55 -16.42
N THR A 43 -0.06 -2.52 -16.43
CA THR A 43 0.17 -1.28 -15.70
C THR A 43 0.61 -1.67 -14.29
N HIS A 44 1.86 -1.36 -13.92
CA HIS A 44 2.16 -1.05 -12.54
C HIS A 44 1.41 0.26 -12.23
N THR A 45 0.06 0.22 -12.21
CA THR A 45 -0.67 1.01 -11.25
C THR A 45 -0.19 0.42 -9.94
N SER A 46 0.89 0.99 -9.40
CA SER A 46 1.14 0.92 -7.98
C SER A 46 -0.19 1.36 -7.37
N LYS A 47 -1.01 0.38 -6.97
CA LYS A 47 -2.14 0.62 -6.09
C LYS A 47 -1.44 1.15 -4.86
N PHE A 48 -1.32 2.48 -4.78
CA PHE A 48 -0.75 3.14 -3.62
C PHE A 48 -1.79 2.93 -2.53
N THR A 49 -1.79 1.73 -1.95
CA THR A 49 -2.61 1.41 -0.80
C THR A 49 -2.14 2.38 0.26
N MET A 50 -3.08 3.17 0.80
CA MET A 50 -2.76 4.01 1.94
C MET A 50 -2.11 3.11 2.99
N SER A 51 -1.01 3.56 3.60
CA SER A 51 -0.38 2.83 4.71
C SER A 51 -1.46 2.35 5.68
N SER A 52 -1.34 1.11 6.18
CA SER A 52 -2.33 0.52 7.11
C SER A 52 -2.67 1.47 8.27
N THR A 53 -1.68 2.22 8.77
CA THR A 53 -1.88 3.28 9.78
C THR A 53 -2.82 4.40 9.31
N ARG A 54 -2.70 4.84 8.06
CA ARG A 54 -3.57 5.87 7.45
C ARG A 54 -4.98 5.33 7.22
N GLN A 55 -5.10 4.08 6.78
CA GLN A 55 -6.42 3.43 6.64
C GLN A 55 -7.12 3.33 8.00
N ALA A 56 -6.41 2.88 9.03
CA ALA A 56 -6.92 2.79 10.39
C ALA A 56 -7.37 4.16 10.94
N GLY A 57 -6.58 5.21 10.70
CA GLY A 57 -6.96 6.59 11.06
C GLY A 57 -8.22 7.06 10.34
N GLY A 58 -8.33 6.77 9.04
CA GLY A 58 -9.52 7.08 8.24
C GLY A 58 -10.77 6.37 8.73
N PHE A 59 -10.69 5.07 9.04
CA PHE A 59 -11.81 4.32 9.61
C PHE A 59 -12.23 4.84 10.98
N LYS A 60 -11.27 5.20 11.84
CA LYS A 60 -11.56 5.80 13.14
C LYS A 60 -12.28 7.14 12.99
N ALA A 61 -11.85 7.98 12.04
CA ALA A 61 -12.53 9.24 11.76
C ALA A 61 -13.96 9.01 11.24
N ALA A 62 -14.16 8.04 10.34
CA ALA A 62 -15.49 7.70 9.82
C ALA A 62 -16.45 7.25 10.93
N MET A 63 -15.99 6.49 11.92
CA MET A 63 -16.82 6.04 13.05
C MET A 63 -17.38 7.19 13.91
N HIS A 64 -16.66 8.31 14.00
CA HIS A 64 -17.08 9.47 14.80
C HIS A 64 -17.73 10.58 13.98
N ASN A 65 -17.71 10.47 12.65
CA ASN A 65 -18.26 11.50 11.78
C ASN A 65 -19.81 11.41 11.78
N PRO A 66 -20.54 12.47 12.21
CA PRO A 66 -22.00 12.46 12.22
C PRO A 66 -22.61 12.40 10.81
N ASN A 67 -21.85 12.74 9.76
CA ASN A 67 -22.30 12.70 8.37
C ASN A 67 -22.17 11.30 7.73
N VAL A 68 -21.67 10.31 8.47
CA VAL A 68 -21.55 8.93 7.99
C VAL A 68 -22.74 8.11 8.48
N THR A 69 -23.30 7.28 7.61
CA THR A 69 -24.42 6.37 7.95
C THR A 69 -24.00 5.34 8.99
N GLU A 70 -24.95 4.83 9.76
CA GLU A 70 -24.68 3.80 10.78
C GLU A 70 -24.07 2.53 10.17
N GLU A 71 -24.56 2.10 9.01
CA GLU A 71 -23.96 1.00 8.23
C GLU A 71 -22.50 1.30 7.84
N GLY A 72 -22.21 2.55 7.45
CA GLY A 72 -20.86 3.00 7.11
C GLY A 72 -19.92 2.97 8.32
N LYS A 73 -20.40 3.33 9.51
CA LYS A 73 -19.64 3.26 10.77
C LYS A 73 -19.35 1.80 11.15
N GLN A 74 -20.33 0.91 11.00
CA GLN A 74 -20.16 -0.53 11.26
C GLN A 74 -19.13 -1.14 10.31
N ALA A 75 -19.23 -0.86 9.01
CA ALA A 75 -18.25 -1.32 8.01
C ALA A 75 -16.84 -0.77 8.28
N ALA A 76 -16.72 0.47 8.75
CA ALA A 76 -15.43 1.05 9.14
C ALA A 76 -14.85 0.33 10.37
N ALA A 77 -15.68 -0.01 11.36
CA ALA A 77 -15.28 -0.76 12.54
C ALA A 77 -14.79 -2.18 12.19
N GLU A 78 -15.51 -2.88 11.31
CA GLU A 78 -15.13 -4.22 10.84
C GLU A 78 -13.79 -4.19 10.10
N LYS A 79 -13.62 -3.26 9.15
CA LYS A 79 -12.35 -3.10 8.42
C LYS A 79 -11.18 -2.78 9.34
N LEU A 80 -11.41 -1.98 10.38
CA LEU A 80 -10.41 -1.69 11.39
C LEU A 80 -10.00 -2.94 12.18
N GLN A 81 -10.95 -3.83 12.50
CA GLN A 81 -10.64 -5.11 13.16
C GLN A 81 -9.84 -6.03 12.24
N ASN A 82 -10.23 -6.14 10.97
CA ASN A 82 -9.50 -6.95 9.98
C ASN A 82 -8.05 -6.47 9.80
N LEU A 83 -7.84 -5.14 9.78
CA LEU A 83 -6.49 -4.55 9.70
C LEU A 83 -5.66 -4.79 10.97
N LYS A 84 -6.29 -4.86 12.15
CA LYS A 84 -5.58 -5.24 13.39
C LYS A 84 -5.21 -6.72 13.38
N GLN A 85 -6.14 -7.58 12.94
CA GLN A 85 -5.93 -9.02 12.87
C GLN A 85 -4.85 -9.41 11.86
N SER A 86 -4.69 -8.63 10.77
CA SER A 86 -3.61 -8.85 9.80
C SER A 86 -2.21 -8.53 10.34
N GLY A 87 -2.09 -8.01 11.58
CA GLY A 87 -0.81 -7.74 12.23
C GLY A 87 -0.01 -6.57 11.64
N GLU A 88 -0.52 -5.92 10.59
CA GLU A 88 0.16 -4.83 9.88
C GLU A 88 0.14 -3.51 10.66
N LEU A 89 -0.80 -3.37 11.60
CA LEU A 89 -0.88 -2.22 12.51
C LEU A 89 0.17 -2.29 13.64
N GLU A 90 0.45 -3.48 14.18
CA GLU A 90 1.31 -3.66 15.35
C GLU A 90 2.78 -3.30 15.06
N SER A 91 3.27 -3.60 13.85
CA SER A 91 4.64 -3.27 13.44
C SER A 91 4.90 -1.76 13.34
N THR A 92 3.86 -0.96 13.14
CA THR A 92 3.98 0.51 13.01
C THR A 92 3.60 1.26 14.29
N THR A 93 2.75 0.69 15.15
CA THR A 93 2.42 1.32 16.44
C THR A 93 3.55 1.21 17.46
N ALA A 94 4.25 0.06 17.54
CA ALA A 94 5.43 -0.08 18.40
C ALA A 94 6.53 0.93 18.02
N SER A 95 6.79 1.09 16.72
CA SER A 95 7.75 2.09 16.20
C SER A 95 7.30 3.55 16.40
N ARG A 96 5.99 3.82 16.51
CA ARG A 96 5.48 5.20 16.69
C ARG A 96 5.44 5.65 18.14
N THR A 97 5.32 4.74 19.10
CA THR A 97 5.49 5.06 20.52
C THR A 97 6.95 5.25 20.91
N GLU A 98 7.87 4.56 20.23
CA GLU A 98 9.33 4.69 20.43
C GLU A 98 9.95 5.88 19.68
N GLY A 99 9.15 6.63 18.92
CA GLY A 99 9.61 7.71 18.04
C GLY A 99 8.77 8.98 18.14
N LYS A 100 8.32 9.38 19.34
CA LYS A 100 8.08 10.82 19.54
C LYS A 100 9.45 11.45 19.39
N ASN A 101 9.71 12.03 18.21
CA ASN A 101 10.95 12.74 17.96
C ASN A 101 11.10 13.76 19.09
N GLU A 102 11.94 13.49 20.08
CA GLU A 102 12.12 14.36 21.25
C GLU A 102 12.47 15.77 20.76
N GLY A 103 13.22 15.87 19.65
CA GLY A 103 13.48 17.12 18.94
C GLY A 103 12.24 17.88 18.44
N ASN A 104 11.15 17.20 18.05
CA ASN A 104 9.89 17.87 17.69
C ASN A 104 9.18 18.43 18.92
N VAL A 105 9.23 17.70 20.05
CA VAL A 105 8.64 18.13 21.32
C VAL A 105 9.41 19.35 21.86
N ILE A 106 10.74 19.22 21.95
CA ILE A 106 11.66 20.30 22.31
C ILE A 106 11.50 21.50 21.36
N GLY A 107 11.41 21.27 20.06
CA GLY A 107 11.17 22.32 19.06
C GLY A 107 9.83 23.05 19.28
N GLY A 108 8.78 22.32 19.65
CA GLY A 108 7.49 22.88 20.01
C GLY A 108 7.58 23.81 21.23
N TYR A 109 8.20 23.36 22.31
CA TYR A 109 8.39 24.19 23.51
C TYR A 109 9.26 25.42 23.24
N LYS A 110 10.32 25.30 22.43
CA LYS A 110 11.11 26.46 21.96
C LYS A 110 10.28 27.47 21.18
N ALA A 111 9.34 27.01 20.36
CA ALA A 111 8.43 27.89 19.64
C ALA A 111 7.45 28.60 20.59
N THR A 112 6.97 27.91 21.63
CA THR A 112 6.13 28.49 22.69
C THR A 112 6.80 29.68 23.36
N LEU A 113 8.11 29.60 23.67
CA LEU A 113 8.86 30.70 24.27
C LEU A 113 8.95 31.95 23.37
N LYS A 114 8.99 31.75 22.05
CA LYS A 114 9.11 32.84 21.07
C LYS A 114 7.77 33.43 20.64
N ASN A 115 6.66 32.76 20.94
CA ASN A 115 5.35 33.19 20.49
C ASN A 115 4.78 34.27 21.43
N PRO A 116 4.57 35.52 20.95
CA PRO A 116 4.06 36.61 21.77
C PRO A 116 2.58 36.42 22.17
N ASN A 117 1.86 35.50 21.52
CA ASN A 117 0.45 35.23 21.79
C ASN A 117 0.23 34.12 22.84
N VAL A 118 1.29 33.63 23.47
CA VAL A 118 1.21 32.60 24.51
C VAL A 118 1.31 33.28 25.88
N SER A 119 0.54 32.78 26.85
CA SER A 119 0.57 33.30 28.22
C SER A 119 1.94 33.06 28.88
N GLU A 120 2.26 33.86 29.89
CA GLU A 120 3.52 33.74 30.61
C GLU A 120 3.61 32.39 31.36
N GLU A 121 2.50 31.88 31.91
CA GLU A 121 2.49 30.58 32.58
C GLU A 121 2.84 29.43 31.62
N ALA A 122 2.35 29.50 30.38
CA ALA A 122 2.65 28.50 29.37
C ALA A 122 4.11 28.60 28.85
N LYS A 123 4.72 29.79 28.92
CA LYS A 123 6.15 29.96 28.63
C LYS A 123 7.01 29.41 29.78
N ASP A 124 6.64 29.67 31.03
CA ASP A 124 7.39 29.17 32.18
C ASP A 124 7.39 27.63 32.22
N HIS A 125 6.22 27.01 31.99
CA HIS A 125 6.15 25.56 31.84
C HIS A 125 6.98 25.05 30.64
N ALA A 126 6.99 25.77 29.51
CA ALA A 126 7.83 25.39 28.38
C ALA A 126 9.34 25.48 28.70
N LYS A 127 9.78 26.42 29.55
CA LYS A 127 11.17 26.50 30.02
C LYS A 127 11.55 25.32 30.90
N GLU A 128 10.70 25.00 31.89
CA GLU A 128 10.95 23.89 32.83
C GLU A 128 11.14 22.57 32.07
N ILE A 129 10.28 22.29 31.09
CA ILE A 129 10.39 21.08 30.26
C ILE A 129 11.66 21.09 29.39
N LEU A 130 12.08 22.25 28.87
CA LEU A 130 13.33 22.35 28.09
C LEU A 130 14.58 22.11 28.95
N GLU A 131 14.59 22.63 30.19
CA GLU A 131 15.65 22.41 31.17
C GLU A 131 15.71 20.93 31.61
N GLU A 132 14.56 20.29 31.86
CA GLU A 132 14.48 18.86 32.17
C GLU A 132 15.09 18.00 31.04
N HIS A 133 14.92 18.42 29.79
CA HIS A 133 15.51 17.76 28.62
C HIS A 133 16.97 18.15 28.34
N GLY A 134 17.61 18.95 29.21
CA GLY A 134 19.02 19.36 29.06
C GLY A 134 19.24 20.31 27.87
N VAL A 135 18.20 21.05 27.48
CA VAL A 135 18.24 22.00 26.37
C VAL A 135 18.09 23.40 26.92
N ASP A 136 19.18 24.15 26.92
CA ASP A 136 19.15 25.56 27.33
C ASP A 136 18.21 26.35 26.40
N ALA A 137 17.30 27.11 27.02
CA ALA A 137 16.23 27.88 26.38
C ALA A 137 16.75 29.11 25.62
#